data_AF-N9DAT9-F1
#
_entry.id   AF-N9DAT9-F1
#
_cell.length_a   1.000
_cell.length_b   1.000
_cell.length_c   1.000
_cell.angle_alpha   90.00
_cell.angle_beta   90.00
_cell.angle_gamma   90.00
#
_symmetry.space_group_name_H-M   'P 1'
#
loop_
_entity.id
_entity.type
_entity.pdbx_description
1 polymer ?
#
loop_
_entity_poly.entity_id
_entity_poly.type
_entity_poly.pdbx_seq_one_letter_code
_entity_poly.pdbx_strand_id
1 'polypeptide(L)' 'MSLKPNDLNRRLVREIAIILIIKIALLMTIKHIWFDAPTIPKDFDNQVAERIAGSPSQIKETR' A
#
# COMPACT_ATOMS: atom_id res chain seq x y z
N MET A 1 -37.16 7.42 -35.61
CA MET A 1 -35.73 7.83 -35.54
C MET A 1 -34.92 6.57 -35.27
N SER A 2 -34.20 6.06 -36.27
CA SER A 2 -33.43 4.81 -36.15
C SER A 2 -32.10 5.13 -35.46
N LEU A 3 -31.96 4.72 -34.19
CA LEU A 3 -30.71 4.82 -33.44
C LEU A 3 -29.72 3.84 -34.08
N LYS A 4 -28.57 4.33 -34.54
CA LYS A 4 -27.58 3.45 -35.16
C LYS A 4 -26.97 2.60 -34.03
N PRO A 5 -26.84 1.28 -34.19
CA PRO A 5 -26.31 0.43 -33.12
C PRO A 5 -24.91 0.86 -32.65
N ASN A 6 -24.13 1.51 -33.52
CA ASN A 6 -22.81 2.03 -33.21
C ASN A 6 -22.80 3.17 -32.18
N ASP A 7 -23.85 4.00 -32.09
CA ASP A 7 -23.92 5.06 -31.08
C ASP A 7 -24.29 4.53 -29.69
N LEU A 8 -25.11 3.47 -29.62
CA LEU A 8 -25.44 2.77 -28.38
C LEU A 8 -24.20 2.06 -27.79
N ASN A 9 -23.46 1.33 -28.62
CA ASN A 9 -22.24 0.64 -28.20
C ASN A 9 -21.19 1.62 -27.66
N ARG A 10 -21.04 2.79 -28.29
CA ARG A 10 -20.08 3.81 -27.86
C ARG A 10 -20.46 4.44 -26.51
N ARG A 11 -21.75 4.59 -26.22
CA ARG A 11 -22.24 5.05 -24.90
C ARG A 11 -21.99 4.00 -23.82
N LEU A 12 -22.34 2.75 -24.11
CA LEU A 12 -22.11 1.62 -23.20
C LEU A 12 -20.63 1.44 -22.85
N VAL A 13 -19.73 1.47 -23.84
CA VAL A 13 -18.29 1.38 -23.62
C VAL A 13 -17.79 2.53 -22.74
N ARG A 14 -18.30 3.76 -22.95
CA ARG A 14 -17.94 4.91 -22.11
C ARG A 14 -18.41 4.74 -20.68
N GLU A 15 -19.64 4.29 -20.46
CA GLU A 15 -20.19 4.04 -19.12
C GLU A 15 -19.39 2.96 -18.39
N ILE A 16 -19.11 1.83 -19.05
CA ILE A 16 -18.30 0.74 -18.50
C ILE A 16 -16.89 1.23 -18.18
N ALA A 17 -16.27 2.04 -19.05
CA ALA A 17 -14.95 2.60 -18.81
C ALA A 17 -14.92 3.52 -17.57
N ILE A 18 -15.96 4.34 -17.37
CA ILE A 18 -16.08 5.20 -16.17
C ILE A 18 -16.20 4.34 -14.91
N ILE A 19 -17.07 3.32 -14.92
CA ILE A 19 -17.22 2.39 -13.78
C ILE A 19 -15.89 1.69 -13.48
N LEU A 20 -15.16 1.27 -14.51
CA LEU A 20 -13.86 0.63 -14.36
C LEU A 20 -12.83 1.57 -13.73
N ILE A 21 -12.76 2.83 -14.17
CA ILE A 21 -11.86 3.85 -13.60
C ILE A 21 -12.19 4.08 -12.12
N ILE A 22 -13.47 4.22 -11.76
CA ILE A 22 -13.90 4.38 -10.36
C ILE A 22 -13.45 3.19 -9.53
N LYS A 23 -13.62 1.97 -10.05
CA LYS A 23 -13.21 0.74 -9.35
C LYS A 23 -11.71 0.70 -9.10
N ILE A 24 -10.90 1.07 -10.10
CA ILE A 24 -9.44 1.14 -9.99
C ILE A 24 -9.03 2.22 -8.98
N ALA A 25 -9.64 3.40 -9.03
CA ALA A 25 -9.37 4.48 -8.08
C ALA A 25 -9.68 4.03 -6.64
N LEU A 26 -10.81 3.36 -6.42
CA LEU A 26 -11.20 2.84 -5.11
C LEU A 26 -10.18 1.82 -4.58
N LEU A 27 -9.73 0.89 -5.44
CA LEU A 27 -8.70 -0.09 -5.09
C LEU A 27 -7.36 0.58 -4.75
N MET A 28 -6.95 1.59 -5.52
CA MET A 28 -5.73 2.36 -5.26
C MET A 28 -5.82 3.12 -3.93
N THR A 29 -6.96 3.72 -3.61
CA THR A 29 -7.18 4.42 -2.33
C THR A 29 -7.12 3.46 -1.15
N ILE A 30 -7.80 2.30 -1.24
CA ILE A 30 -7.75 1.29 -0.17
C ILE A 30 -6.32 0.78 0.00
N LYS A 31 -5.63 0.46 -1.11
CA LYS A 31 -4.22 0.06 -1.10
C LYS A 31 -3.35 1.12 -0.42
N HIS A 32 -3.56 2.39 -0.75
CA HIS A 32 -2.81 3.48 -0.15
C HIS A 32 -3.09 3.54 1.35
N ILE A 33 -4.35 3.60 1.80
CA ILE A 33 -4.68 3.66 3.24
C ILE A 33 -4.12 2.44 4.01
N TRP A 34 -4.15 1.25 3.42
CA TRP A 34 -3.63 0.04 4.04
C TRP A 34 -2.10 -0.08 4.02
N PHE A 35 -1.42 0.54 3.06
CA PHE A 35 0.03 0.43 2.87
C PHE A 35 0.80 1.70 3.28
N ASP A 36 0.10 2.80 3.52
CA ASP A 36 0.64 4.11 3.91
C ASP A 36 0.65 4.28 5.44
N ALA A 37 0.17 3.29 6.19
CA ALA A 37 0.59 3.12 7.59
C ALA A 37 2.02 2.55 7.56
N PRO A 38 3.06 3.36 7.83
CA PRO A 38 4.42 2.87 7.78
C PRO A 38 4.58 1.91 8.97
N THR A 39 4.52 0.61 8.69
CA THR A 39 4.84 -0.43 9.68
C THR A 39 6.35 -0.62 9.81
N ILE A 40 7.16 0.35 9.39
CA ILE A 40 8.57 0.46 9.75
C ILE A 40 8.60 1.30 11.02
N PRO A 41 8.72 0.67 12.21
CA PRO A 41 8.85 1.41 13.45
C PRO A 41 10.11 2.25 13.31
N LYS A 42 9.99 3.53 13.67
CA LYS A 42 11.08 4.51 13.64
C LYS A 42 12.32 4.08 14.44
N ASP A 43 12.18 3.03 15.26
CA ASP A 43 13.17 2.49 16.19
C ASP A 43 13.55 1.01 15.92
N PHE A 44 13.21 0.44 14.76
CA PHE A 44 13.55 -0.96 14.45
C PHE A 44 15.07 -1.17 14.44
N ASP A 45 15.81 -0.21 13.87
CA ASP A 45 17.27 -0.28 13.81
C ASP A 45 17.90 -0.21 15.19
N ASN A 46 17.35 0.60 16.11
CA ASN A 46 17.91 0.74 17.46
C ASN A 46 17.69 -0.50 18.32
N GLN A 47 16.50 -1.10 18.30
CA GLN A 47 16.24 -2.32 19.09
C GLN A 47 16.92 -3.57 18.50
N VAL A 48 17.09 -3.63 17.17
CA VAL A 48 17.85 -4.71 16.54
C VAL A 48 19.34 -4.50 16.79
N ALA A 49 19.86 -3.27 16.70
CA ALA A 49 21.24 -2.97 17.06
C ALA A 49 21.54 -3.32 18.52
N GLU A 50 20.63 -3.01 19.45
CA GLU A 50 20.80 -3.35 20.88
C GLU A 50 20.77 -4.87 21.12
N ARG A 51 19.93 -5.62 20.39
CA ARG A 51 19.87 -7.09 20.48
C ARG A 51 20.99 -7.81 19.73
N ILE A 52 21.49 -7.26 18.62
CA ILE A 52 22.57 -7.84 17.80
C ILE A 52 23.96 -7.45 18.33
N ALA A 53 24.14 -6.20 18.78
CA ALA A 53 25.39 -5.78 19.43
C ALA A 53 25.62 -6.49 20.77
N GLY A 54 24.56 -7.13 21.30
CA GLY A 54 24.54 -7.63 22.66
C GLY A 54 24.62 -6.46 23.63
N SER A 55 23.98 -6.60 24.79
CA SER A 55 24.46 -5.83 25.94
C SER A 55 25.98 -6.10 26.03
N PRO A 56 26.86 -5.09 26.16
CA PRO A 56 28.21 -5.35 26.61
C PRO A 56 28.03 -5.98 27.99
N SER A 57 27.99 -7.31 28.03
CA SER A 57 28.04 -8.05 29.27
C SER A 57 29.29 -7.53 29.94
N GLN A 58 29.09 -6.79 31.00
CA GLN A 58 30.13 -6.28 31.87
C GLN A 58 30.78 -7.52 32.48
N ILE A 59 31.69 -8.14 31.72
CA ILE A 59 32.57 -9.20 32.19
C ILE A 59 33.47 -8.48 33.20
N LYS A 60 33.02 -8.52 34.45
CA LYS A 60 33.78 -8.06 35.60
C LYS A 60 34.87 -9.10 35.78
N GLU A 61 36.02 -8.84 35.17
CA GLU A 61 37.24 -9.62 35.36
C GLU A 61 37.64 -9.52 36.85
N THR A 62 37.30 -10.55 37.63
CA THR A 62 37.76 -10.72 39.00
C THR A 62 39.21 -11.16 38.97
N ARG A 63 40.12 -10.23 39.27
CA ARG A 63 41.49 -10.50 39.67
C ARG A 63 41.59 -10.64 41.19
#